data_AF-A0A699U3Y1-F1
#
_entry.id   AF-A0A699U3Y1-F1
#
_cell.length_a   1.000
_cell.length_b   1.000
_cell.length_c   1.000
_cell.angle_alpha   90.00
_cell.angle_beta   90.00
_cell.angle_gamma   90.00
#
_symmetry.space_group_name_H-M   'P 1'
#
loop_
_entity.id
_entity.type
_entity.pdbx_description
1 polymer ?
#
loop_
_entity_poly.entity_id
_entity_poly.type
_entity_poly.pdbx_seq_one_letter_code
_entity_poly.pdbx_strand_id
1 'polypeptide(L)' 'MLENDMYDSWKSRMELYMLNRTHGKMILESVEQGPLIWPCVEVEGVTRPKKYSELSVAEAIQADCDVKATNIIL' A
#
# COMPACT_ATOMS: atom_id res chain seq x y z
N MET A 1 13.73 10.66 -28.37
CA MET A 1 13.48 9.40 -27.62
C MET A 1 14.22 9.50 -26.28
N LEU A 2 13.80 10.43 -25.42
CA LEU A 2 14.50 10.83 -24.19
C LEU A 2 13.58 10.80 -22.95
N GLU A 3 12.26 10.91 -23.15
CA GLU A 3 11.27 10.88 -22.06
C GLU A 3 11.15 9.50 -21.39
N ASN A 4 11.24 8.40 -22.15
CA ASN A 4 11.09 7.05 -21.57
C ASN A 4 12.25 6.67 -20.64
N ASP A 5 13.48 7.06 -20.97
CA ASP A 5 14.65 6.73 -20.14
C ASP A 5 14.62 7.45 -18.78
N MET A 6 14.10 8.68 -18.75
CA MET A 6 13.90 9.41 -17.49
C MET A 6 12.79 8.81 -16.62
N TYR A 7 11.69 8.37 -17.24
CA TYR A 7 10.60 7.69 -16.56
C TYR A 7 11.04 6.34 -15.98
N ASP A 8 11.77 5.54 -16.77
CA ASP A 8 12.30 4.24 -16.36
C ASP A 8 13.34 4.39 -15.23
N SER A 9 14.23 5.39 -15.33
CA SER A 9 15.20 5.71 -14.28
C SER A 9 14.54 6.11 -12.95
N TRP A 10 13.49 6.94 -13.01
CA TRP A 10 12.71 7.34 -11.84
C TRP A 10 11.98 6.14 -11.22
N LYS A 11 11.34 5.31 -12.05
CA LYS A 11 10.65 4.09 -11.61
C LYS A 11 11.59 3.13 -10.90
N SER A 12 12.76 2.82 -11.49
CA SER A 12 13.77 1.96 -10.86
C SER A 12 14.30 2.53 -9.54
N ARG A 13 14.46 3.85 -9.43
CA ARG A 13 14.87 4.48 -8.17
C ARG A 13 13.81 4.35 -7.07
N MET A 14 12.53 4.49 -7.42
CA MET A 14 11.43 4.29 -6.48
C MET A 14 11.31 2.82 -6.05
N GLU A 15 11.41 1.89 -6.98
CA GLU A 15 11.39 0.45 -6.68
C GLU A 15 12.52 0.08 -5.71
N LEU A 16 13.76 0.51 -5.98
CA LEU A 16 14.91 0.25 -5.11
C LEU A 16 14.77 0.90 -3.73
N TYR A 17 14.29 2.14 -3.68
CA TYR A 17 14.05 2.84 -2.42
C TYR A 17 12.98 2.12 -1.57
N MET A 18 11.89 1.66 -2.20
CA MET A 18 10.83 0.92 -1.52
C MET A 18 11.32 -0.43 -1.03
N LEU A 19 12.03 -1.21 -1.85
CA LEU A 19 12.56 -2.53 -1.46
C LEU A 19 13.51 -2.47 -0.25
N ASN A 20 14.14 -1.33 0.01
CA ASN A 20 15.00 -1.13 1.18
C ASN A 20 14.25 -0.69 2.46
N ARG A 21 12.92 -0.57 2.42
CA ARG A 21 12.07 -0.22 3.58
C ARG A 21 11.47 -1.46 4.23
N THR A 22 11.11 -1.33 5.52
CA THR A 22 10.27 -2.31 6.20
C THR A 22 8.93 -2.43 5.46
N HIS A 23 8.56 -3.67 5.09
CA HIS A 23 7.41 -3.97 4.23
C HIS A 23 7.49 -3.33 2.82
N GLY A 24 8.70 -3.05 2.34
CA GLY A 24 8.95 -2.41 1.06
C GLY A 24 8.25 -3.03 -0.16
N LYS A 25 8.27 -4.35 -0.23
CA LYS A 25 7.57 -5.12 -1.27
C LYS A 25 6.06 -4.89 -1.22
N MET A 26 5.47 -4.85 -0.02
CA MET A 26 4.04 -4.60 0.15
C MET A 26 3.67 -3.17 -0.26
N ILE A 27 4.50 -2.18 0.08
CA ILE A 27 4.30 -0.78 -0.34
C ILE A 27 4.34 -0.66 -1.86
N LEU A 28 5.31 -1.30 -2.52
CA LEU A 28 5.42 -1.29 -3.98
C LEU A 28 4.19 -1.94 -4.63
N GLU A 29 3.76 -3.10 -4.12
CA GLU A 29 2.54 -3.78 -4.58
C GLU A 29 1.30 -2.87 -4.42
N SER A 30 1.18 -2.14 -3.30
CA SER A 30 0.10 -1.15 -3.08
C SER A 30 0.15 0.05 -4.02
N VAL A 31 1.34 0.50 -4.45
CA VAL A 31 1.48 1.59 -5.44
C VAL A 31 1.07 1.11 -6.83
N GLU A 32 1.46 -0.11 -7.22
CA GLU A 32 1.16 -0.66 -8.54
C GLU A 32 -0.30 -1.12 -8.69
N GLN A 33 -0.87 -1.72 -7.65
CA GLN A 33 -2.23 -2.28 -7.67
C GLN A 33 -3.29 -1.33 -7.07
N GLY A 34 -2.86 -0.29 -6.37
CA GLY A 34 -3.72 0.62 -5.62
C GLY A 34 -3.99 0.14 -4.18
N PRO A 35 -4.60 1.00 -3.34
CA PRO A 35 -4.89 0.69 -1.94
C PRO A 35 -5.83 -0.51 -1.82
N LEU A 36 -5.58 -1.37 -0.84
CA LEU A 36 -6.42 -2.54 -0.59
C LEU A 36 -7.78 -2.12 -0.02
N ILE A 37 -8.82 -2.89 -0.35
CA ILE A 37 -10.19 -2.63 0.15
C ILE A 37 -10.18 -2.75 1.68
N TRP A 38 -10.68 -1.70 2.35
CA TRP A 38 -10.78 -1.70 3.81
C TRP A 38 -11.64 -2.87 4.31
N PRO A 39 -11.13 -3.69 5.25
CA PRO A 39 -11.83 -4.91 5.65
C PRO A 39 -13.11 -4.61 6.46
N CYS A 40 -14.10 -5.49 6.28
CA CYS A 40 -15.38 -5.44 6.97
C CYS A 40 -15.52 -6.59 7.98
N VAL A 41 -16.42 -6.40 8.95
CA VAL A 41 -16.82 -7.41 9.94
C VAL A 41 -18.34 -7.44 10.03
N GLU A 42 -18.89 -8.64 10.20
CA GLU A 42 -20.31 -8.82 10.51
C GLU A 42 -20.51 -8.82 12.02
N VAL A 43 -21.33 -7.90 12.51
CA VAL A 43 -21.74 -7.85 13.91
C VAL A 43 -23.26 -7.92 13.95
N GLU A 44 -23.80 -8.98 14.54
CA GLU A 44 -25.24 -9.20 14.69
C GLU A 44 -26.02 -9.15 13.36
N GLY A 45 -25.42 -9.65 12.27
CA GLY A 45 -26.03 -9.65 10.94
C GLY A 45 -25.91 -8.34 10.17
N VAL A 46 -25.20 -7.34 10.70
CA VAL A 46 -24.87 -6.10 10.00
C VAL A 46 -23.39 -6.10 9.63
N THR A 47 -23.11 -5.99 8.33
CA THR A 47 -21.74 -5.80 7.83
C THR A 47 -21.33 -4.35 7.99
N ARG A 48 -20.24 -4.08 8.73
CA ARG A 48 -19.65 -2.74 8.86
C ARG A 48 -18.14 -2.77 8.63
N PRO A 49 -17.52 -1.66 8.20
CA PRO A 49 -16.07 -1.53 8.21
C PRO A 49 -15.48 -1.79 9.61
N LYS A 50 -14.37 -2.53 9.66
CA LYS A 50 -13.63 -2.75 10.91
C LYS A 50 -13.04 -1.43 11.40
N LYS A 51 -12.97 -1.24 12.72
CA LYS A 51 -12.10 -0.23 13.32
C LYS A 51 -10.64 -0.70 13.23
N TYR A 52 -9.69 0.22 13.28
CA TYR A 52 -8.26 -0.12 13.27
C TYR A 52 -7.88 -1.10 14.39
N SER A 53 -8.48 -0.96 15.57
CA SER A 53 -8.26 -1.87 16.71
C SER A 53 -8.84 -3.27 16.52
N GLU A 54 -9.74 -3.46 15.55
CA GLU A 54 -10.36 -4.74 15.19
C GLU A 54 -9.60 -5.43 14.04
N LEU A 55 -8.56 -4.79 13.49
CA LEU A 55 -7.71 -5.36 12.45
C LEU A 55 -6.82 -6.45 13.04
N SER A 56 -6.65 -7.52 12.28
CA SER A 56 -5.55 -8.45 12.48
C SER A 56 -4.21 -7.75 12.24
N VAL A 57 -3.13 -8.36 12.73
CA VAL A 57 -1.77 -7.84 12.53
C VAL A 57 -1.45 -7.68 11.04
N ALA A 58 -1.87 -8.63 10.20
CA ALA A 58 -1.65 -8.56 8.75
C ALA A 58 -2.43 -7.42 8.09
N GLU A 59 -3.71 -7.24 8.44
CA GLU A 59 -4.54 -6.15 7.92
C GLU A 59 -4.01 -4.77 8.35
N ALA A 60 -3.54 -4.64 9.59
CA ALA A 60 -2.94 -3.40 10.09
C ALA A 60 -1.61 -3.07 9.39
N ILE A 61 -0.76 -4.08 9.17
CA ILE A 61 0.48 -3.90 8.40
C ILE A 61 0.17 -3.45 6.97
N GLN A 62 -0.83 -4.06 6.33
CA GLN A 62 -1.23 -3.68 4.98
C GLN A 62 -1.78 -2.25 4.92
N ALA A 63 -2.66 -1.88 5.85
CA ALA A 63 -3.21 -0.52 5.93
C ALA A 63 -2.10 0.54 6.13
N ASP A 64 -1.10 0.26 6.96
CA ASP A 64 0.07 1.15 7.14
C ASP A 64 0.91 1.26 5.85
N CYS A 65 1.05 0.16 5.10
CA CYS A 65 1.73 0.17 3.81
C CYS A 65 0.97 0.99 2.76
N ASP A 66 -0.35 0.88 2.69
CA ASP A 66 -1.21 1.63 1.77
C ASP A 66 -1.18 3.14 2.06
N VAL A 67 -1.16 3.53 3.34
CA VAL A 67 -0.99 4.93 3.75
C VAL A 67 0.39 5.45 3.33
N LYS A 68 1.45 4.67 3.53
CA LYS A 68 2.81 5.03 3.09
C LYS A 68 2.92 5.14 1.58
N ALA A 69 2.27 4.23 0.84
CA ALA A 69 2.18 4.28 -0.63
C ALA A 69 1.51 5.57 -1.11
N THR A 70 0.38 5.93 -0.49
CA THR A 70 -0.36 7.16 -0.83
C THR A 70 0.49 8.42 -0.59
N ASN A 71 1.25 8.46 0.50
CA ASN A 71 2.16 9.57 0.82
C ASN A 71 3.39 9.67 -0.10
N ILE A 72 3.66 8.66 -0.93
CA ILE A 72 4.75 8.70 -1.93
C ILE A 72 4.23 9.20 -3.28
N ILE A 73 2.94 8.98 -3.58
CA ILE A 73 2.30 9.37 -4.85
C ILE A 73 1.79 10.83 -4.81
N LEU A 74 1.24 11.29 -3.66
CA LEU A 74 0.72 12.65 -3.45
C LEU A 74 1.83 13.65 -3.10
#